data_AF-A0A3E4V6T0-F1
#
_entry.id   AF-A0A3E4V6T0-F1
#
_cell.length_a   1.000
_cell.length_b   1.000
_cell.length_c   1.000
_cell.angle_alpha   90.00
_cell.angle_beta   90.00
_cell.angle_gamma   90.00
#
_symmetry.space_group_name_H-M   'P 1'
#
loop_
_entity.id
_entity.type
_entity.pdbx_description
1 polymer ?
#
loop_
_entity_poly.entity_id
_entity_poly.type
_entity_poly.pdbx_seq_one_letter_code
_entity_poly.pdbx_strand_id
1 'polypeptide(L)'
;MIKILYEHRKIIEEMYNSQVPLSRIAARINVARNTLYKELKRGGVTKPSDLYSADLAQENTVIRQIKRCRFHQIKTGLSEHLTMG
;
A
#
# COMPACT_ATOMS: atom_id res chain seq x y z
N MET A 1 5.33 8.88 -5.86
CA MET A 1 4.52 8.03 -4.96
C MET A 1 5.41 7.72 -3.76
N ILE A 2 5.08 8.22 -2.57
CA ILE A 2 5.87 7.89 -1.36
C ILE A 2 5.80 6.37 -1.17
N LYS A 3 6.97 5.72 -1.18
CA LYS A 3 7.09 4.27 -1.02
C LYS A 3 7.25 3.98 0.47
N ILE A 4 6.22 3.42 1.08
CA ILE A 4 6.35 2.87 2.44
C ILE A 4 7.18 1.58 2.31
N LEU A 5 8.32 1.56 3.00
CA LEU A 5 9.22 0.41 3.06
C LEU A 5 8.66 -0.66 4.00
N TYR A 6 9.10 -1.91 3.86
CA TYR A 6 8.67 -3.00 4.72
C TYR A 6 8.97 -2.72 6.20
N GLU A 7 10.14 -2.16 6.51
CA GLU A 7 10.49 -1.71 7.86
C GLU A 7 9.48 -0.74 8.47
N HIS A 8 9.01 0.23 7.67
CA HIS A 8 7.97 1.16 8.13
C HIS A 8 6.64 0.44 8.37
N ARG A 9 6.33 -0.64 7.64
CA ARG A 9 5.14 -1.45 7.89
C ARG A 9 5.24 -2.23 9.19
N LYS A 10 6.40 -2.78 9.54
CA LYS A 10 6.60 -3.44 10.84
C LYS A 10 6.44 -2.46 12.00
N ILE A 11 6.94 -1.24 11.85
CA ILE A 11 6.71 -0.16 12.82
C ILE A 11 5.20 0.18 12.93
N ILE A 12 4.50 0.30 11.80
CA ILE A 12 3.04 0.54 11.81
C ILE A 12 2.31 -0.60 12.50
N GLU A 13 2.66 -1.86 12.20
CA GLU A 13 2.05 -3.06 12.79
C GLU A 13 2.19 -3.10 14.30
N GLU A 14 3.41 -2.92 14.80
CA GLU A 14 3.67 -2.85 16.23
C GLU A 14 2.87 -1.72 16.89
N MET A 15 3.04 -0.49 16.42
CA MET A 15 2.42 0.68 17.06
C MET A 15 0.89 0.67 16.96
N TYR A 16 0.33 0.32 15.81
CA TYR A 16 -1.11 0.33 15.59
C TYR A 16 -1.80 -0.77 16.41
N ASN A 17 -1.23 -1.98 16.44
CA ASN A 17 -1.79 -3.08 17.21
C ASN A 17 -1.62 -2.86 18.73
N SER A 18 -0.62 -2.07 19.15
CA SER A 18 -0.51 -1.54 20.52
C SER A 18 -1.41 -0.32 20.81
N GLN A 19 -2.36 0.01 19.91
CA GLN A 19 -3.32 1.11 20.05
C GLN A 19 -2.70 2.50 20.16
N VAL A 20 -1.50 2.70 19.60
CA VAL A 20 -0.88 4.04 19.57
C VAL A 20 -1.67 4.96 18.62
N PRO A 21 -1.90 6.24 18.98
CA PRO A 21 -2.63 7.16 18.12
C PRO A 21 -1.99 7.34 16.74
N LEU A 22 -2.81 7.34 15.69
CA LEU A 22 -2.38 7.46 14.28
C LEU A 22 -1.52 8.69 14.00
N SER A 23 -1.72 9.79 14.73
CA SER A 23 -0.89 10.99 14.62
C SER A 23 0.56 10.72 14.98
N ARG A 24 0.81 9.95 16.06
CA ARG A 24 2.16 9.57 16.49
C ARG A 24 2.80 8.59 15.52
N ILE A 25 2.03 7.63 15.02
CA ILE A 25 2.53 6.67 14.01
C ILE A 25 2.95 7.41 12.74
N ALA A 26 2.10 8.31 12.23
CA ALA A 26 2.38 9.11 11.03
C ALA A 26 3.63 9.97 11.18
N ALA A 27 3.80 10.63 12.34
CA ALA A 27 5.00 11.39 12.66
C ALA A 27 6.24 10.48 12.73
N ARG A 28 6.13 9.30 13.36
CA ARG A 28 7.24 8.37 13.56
C ARG A 28 7.84 7.84 12.26
N ILE A 29 7.01 7.63 11.24
CA ILE A 29 7.45 7.16 9.91
C ILE A 29 7.56 8.31 8.89
N ASN A 30 7.38 9.56 9.31
CA ASN A 30 7.42 10.77 8.51
C ASN A 30 6.53 10.71 7.25
N VAL A 31 5.25 10.39 7.43
CA VAL A 31 4.26 10.42 6.34
C VAL A 31 3.02 11.22 6.73
N ALA A 32 2.34 11.77 5.72
CA ALA A 32 1.03 12.38 5.92
C ALA A 32 0.00 11.34 6.43
N ARG A 33 -0.93 11.77 7.31
CA ARG A 33 -1.98 10.89 7.84
C ARG A 33 -2.80 10.19 6.75
N ASN A 34 -3.09 10.86 5.64
CA ASN A 34 -3.80 10.27 4.50
C ASN A 34 -3.03 9.08 3.89
N THR A 35 -1.71 9.17 3.83
CA THR A 35 -0.83 8.08 3.37
C THR A 35 -0.92 6.89 4.32
N LEU A 36 -0.89 7.13 5.64
CA LEU A 36 -1.07 6.10 6.66
C LEU A 36 -2.45 5.44 6.56
N TYR A 37 -3.56 6.20 6.41
CA TYR A 37 -4.89 5.62 6.25
C TYR A 37 -5.01 4.68 5.05
N LYS A 38 -4.43 5.07 3.91
CA LYS A 38 -4.40 4.21 2.72
C LYS A 38 -3.57 2.96 2.96
N GLU A 39 -2.51 3.06 3.75
CA GLU A 39 -1.68 1.91 4.10
C GLU A 39 -2.40 0.94 5.04
N LEU A 40 -3.08 1.45 6.07
CA LEU A 40 -3.86 0.63 6.98
C LEU A 40 -4.91 -0.22 6.24
N LYS A 41 -5.61 0.39 5.27
CA LYS A 41 -6.55 -0.32 4.40
C LYS A 41 -5.89 -1.43 3.57
N ARG A 42 -4.63 -1.26 3.15
CA ARG A 42 -3.88 -2.33 2.44
C ARG A 42 -3.51 -3.48 3.37
N GLY A 43 -3.25 -3.18 4.65
CA GLY A 43 -2.95 -4.16 5.68
C GLY A 43 -4.17 -4.79 6.34
N GLY A 44 -5.36 -4.64 5.75
CA GLY A 44 -6.59 -5.30 6.19
C GLY A 44 -7.46 -4.50 7.15
N VAL A 45 -7.08 -3.28 7.54
CA VAL A 45 -7.85 -2.47 8.49
C VAL A 45 -9.04 -1.82 7.77
N THR A 46 -10.25 -2.28 8.11
CA THR A 46 -11.52 -1.71 7.63
C THR A 46 -12.28 -0.96 8.72
N LYS A 47 -12.09 -1.38 9.97
CA LYS A 47 -12.67 -0.81 11.18
C LYS A 47 -11.57 -0.58 12.23
N PRO A 48 -11.79 0.33 13.21
CA PRO A 48 -10.79 0.61 14.25
C PRO A 48 -10.39 -0.59 15.12
N SER A 49 -11.27 -1.59 15.24
CA SER A 49 -11.02 -2.82 15.99
C SER A 49 -10.13 -3.83 15.26
N ASP A 50 -9.97 -3.66 13.95
CA ASP A 50 -9.19 -4.60 13.14
C ASP A 50 -7.70 -4.44 13.45
N LEU A 51 -6.95 -5.54 13.38
CA LEU A 51 -5.50 -5.51 13.44
C LEU A 51 -4.91 -5.16 12.08
N TYR A 52 -3.78 -4.47 12.09
CA TYR A 52 -2.99 -4.25 10.88
C TYR A 52 -1.99 -5.39 10.68
N SER A 53 -1.84 -5.86 9.44
CA SER A 53 -0.79 -6.80 9.03
C SER A 53 0.17 -6.16 8.02
N ALA A 54 1.46 -6.16 8.34
CA ALA A 54 2.52 -5.66 7.46
C ALA A 54 2.67 -6.52 6.20
N ASP A 55 2.57 -7.84 6.37
CA ASP A 55 2.72 -8.82 5.29
C ASP A 55 1.59 -8.71 4.28
N LEU A 56 0.34 -8.58 4.76
CA LEU A 56 -0.82 -8.37 3.90
C LEU A 56 -0.69 -7.07 3.10
N ALA A 57 -0.22 -5.99 3.73
CA ALA A 57 -0.01 -4.73 3.04
C ALA A 57 1.10 -4.81 1.96
N GLN A 58 2.17 -5.56 2.24
CA GLN A 58 3.25 -5.82 1.29
C GLN A 58 2.74 -6.65 0.10
N GLU A 59 2.04 -7.76 0.36
CA GLU A 59 1.46 -8.63 -0.67
C GLU A 59 0.50 -7.85 -1.58
N ASN A 60 -0.45 -7.11 -0.98
CA ASN A 60 -1.40 -6.30 -1.74
C ASN A 60 -0.72 -5.22 -2.60
N THR A 61 0.43 -4.70 -2.16
CA THR A 61 1.22 -3.75 -2.95
C THR A 61 1.86 -4.42 -4.16
N VAL A 62 2.41 -5.63 -3.99
CA VAL A 62 3.01 -6.42 -5.08
C VAL A 62 1.95 -6.83 -6.10
N ILE A 63 0.82 -7.39 -5.64
CA ILE A 63 -0.31 -7.76 -6.51
C ILE A 63 -0.78 -6.57 -7.35
N ARG A 64 -0.88 -5.38 -6.74
CA ARG A 64 -1.27 -4.16 -7.45
C ARG A 64 -0.26 -3.77 -8.52
N GLN A 65 1.04 -3.92 -8.25
CA GLN A 65 2.09 -3.64 -9.22
C GLN A 65 2.03 -4.62 -10.39
N ILE A 66 1.92 -5.92 -10.12
CA ILE A 66 1.79 -6.96 -11.16
C ILE A 66 0.57 -6.68 -12.06
N LYS A 67 -0.60 -6.41 -11.45
CA LYS A 67 -1.83 -6.07 -12.20
C LYS A 67 -1.64 -4.83 -13.06
N ARG A 68 -0.95 -3.80 -12.55
CA ARG A 68 -0.66 -2.57 -13.31
C ARG A 68 0.30 -2.83 -14.48
N CYS A 69 1.36 -3.61 -14.27
CA CYS A 69 2.30 -3.97 -15.33
C CYS A 69 1.61 -4.78 -16.42
N ARG A 70 0.81 -5.80 -16.05
CA ARG A 70 0.06 -6.61 -17.02
C ARG A 70 -0.94 -5.78 -17.83
N PHE A 71 -1.66 -4.87 -17.19
CA PHE A 71 -2.57 -3.97 -17.89
C PHE A 71 -1.82 -3.05 -18.88
N HIS A 72 -0.65 -2.54 -18.48
CA HIS A 72 0.18 -1.72 -19.35
C HIS A 72 0.66 -2.51 -20.58
N GLN A 73 1.16 -3.74 -20.41
CA GLN A 73 1.58 -4.62 -21.50
C GLN A 73 0.45 -4.92 -22.50
N ILE A 74 -0.75 -5.20 -21.98
CA ILE A 74 -1.94 -5.42 -22.82
C ILE A 74 -2.24 -4.14 -23.64
N LYS A 75 -2.23 -2.98 -22.99
CA LYS A 75 -2.51 -1.70 -23.64
C LYS A 75 -1.49 -1.36 -24.73
N THR A 76 -0.19 -1.56 -24.48
CA THR A 76 0.85 -1.28 -25.46
C THR A 76 0.76 -2.22 -26.65
N GLY A 77 0.58 -3.52 -26.43
CA GLY A 77 0.42 -4.49 -27.51
C GLY A 77 -0.81 -4.19 -28.40
N LEU A 78 -1.96 -3.85 -27.81
CA LEU A 78 -3.14 -3.40 -28.55
C LEU A 78 -2.88 -2.11 -29.36
N SER A 79 -2.15 -1.16 -28.79
CA SER A 79 -1.81 0.09 -29.47
C SER A 79 -0.89 -0.15 -30.68
N GLU A 80 0.13 -1.00 -30.54
CA GLU A 80 1.06 -1.36 -31.62
C GLU A 80 0.35 -1.98 -32.81
N HIS A 81 -0.62 -2.88 -32.55
CA HIS A 81 -1.43 -3.49 -33.61
C HIS A 81 -2.36 -2.50 -34.36
N LEU A 82 -2.77 -1.40 -33.71
CA LEU A 82 -3.67 -0.40 -34.32
C LEU A 82 -2.92 0.70 -35.09
N THR A 83 -1.62 0.88 -34.85
CA THR A 83 -0.79 1.93 -35.48
C THR A 83 0.01 1.45 -36.70
N MET A 84 -0.04 0.16 -37.03
CA MET A 84 0.65 -0.44 -38.20
C MET A 84 -0.19 -0.40 -39.49
N GLY A 85 -1.14 0.54 -39.58
CA GLY A 85 -1.97 0.79 -40.77
C GLY A 85 -1.33 1.79 -41.71
#